data_AF-A0A7R9CJK2-F1
#
_entry.id   AF-A0A7R9CJK2-F1
#
_cell.length_a   1.000
_cell.length_b   1.000
_cell.length_c   1.000
_cell.angle_alpha   90.00
_cell.angle_beta   90.00
_cell.angle_gamma   90.00
#
_symmetry.space_group_name_H-M   'P 1'
#
loop_
_entity.id
_entity.type
_entity.pdbx_description
1 polymer ?
#
loop_
_entity_poly.entity_id
_entity_poly.type
_entity_poly.pdbx_seq_one_letter_code
_entity_poly.pdbx_strand_id
1 'polypeptide(L)'
;SSQPQKDTKKADWRRKHEDFIATIRAAKQAQAHIAAGGKVSDLPPPPPSDYSDYVQCPHCNRRFNTAAADRHIPRCATMLHNKPKSVSKGAVPKRR
;
A
#
# COMPACT_ATOMS: atom_id res chain seq x y z
N SER A 1 -4.84 9.53 -33.74
CA SER A 1 -4.07 8.28 -33.91
C SER A 1 -3.39 7.96 -32.60
N SER A 2 -4.02 7.20 -31.72
CA SER A 2 -3.96 5.72 -31.66
C SER A 2 -2.53 5.22 -31.55
N GLN A 3 -2.06 4.94 -30.32
CA GLN A 3 -1.42 3.67 -29.93
C GLN A 3 -1.48 3.49 -28.39
N PRO A 4 -2.19 2.49 -27.85
CA PRO A 4 -1.86 1.93 -26.54
C PRO A 4 -0.72 0.93 -26.74
N GLN A 5 0.47 1.26 -26.23
CA GLN A 5 1.62 0.35 -26.24
C GLN A 5 1.26 -0.88 -25.41
N LYS A 6 1.02 -2.00 -26.09
CA LYS A 6 0.82 -3.31 -25.48
C LYS A 6 2.20 -3.87 -25.17
N ASP A 7 2.82 -3.37 -24.10
CA ASP A 7 4.09 -3.91 -23.66
C ASP A 7 3.89 -5.34 -23.13
N THR A 8 4.70 -6.21 -23.71
CA THR A 8 4.57 -7.64 -23.66
C THR A 8 4.67 -8.15 -22.23
N LYS A 9 3.58 -8.73 -21.71
CA LYS A 9 3.54 -9.50 -20.47
C LYS A 9 4.43 -10.75 -20.58
N LYS A 10 5.74 -10.57 -20.47
CA LYS A 10 6.72 -11.66 -20.33
C LYS A 10 7.39 -11.51 -18.97
N ALA A 11 7.03 -12.43 -18.07
CA ALA A 11 7.68 -12.71 -16.78
C ALA A 11 7.54 -11.69 -15.63
N ASP A 12 6.35 -11.12 -15.43
CA ASP A 12 6.03 -10.38 -14.19
C ASP A 12 6.22 -11.20 -12.90
N TRP A 13 6.07 -12.53 -12.98
CA TRP A 13 6.10 -13.39 -11.80
C TRP A 13 7.50 -13.52 -11.19
N ARG A 14 8.57 -13.60 -12.00
CA ARG A 14 9.94 -13.71 -11.48
C ARG A 14 10.32 -12.45 -10.75
N ARG A 15 10.05 -11.30 -11.37
CA ARG A 15 10.33 -9.99 -10.80
C ARG A 15 9.53 -9.74 -9.51
N LYS A 16 8.24 -10.07 -9.49
CA LYS A 16 7.41 -10.00 -8.26
C LYS A 16 7.85 -10.99 -7.18
N HIS A 17 8.31 -12.18 -7.57
CA HIS A 17 8.84 -13.16 -6.64
C HIS A 17 10.17 -12.70 -6.03
N GLU A 18 11.08 -12.17 -6.84
CA GLU A 18 12.35 -11.62 -6.38
C GLU A 18 12.15 -10.44 -5.42
N ASP A 19 11.22 -9.53 -5.75
CA ASP A 19 10.82 -8.41 -4.88
C ASP A 19 10.25 -8.89 -3.54
N PHE A 20 9.39 -9.91 -3.57
CA PHE A 20 8.86 -10.53 -2.37
C PHE A 20 9.96 -11.17 -1.51
N ILE A 21 10.87 -11.94 -2.11
CA ILE A 21 11.98 -12.58 -1.39
C ILE A 21 12.93 -11.52 -0.81
N ALA A 22 13.23 -10.45 -1.55
CA ALA A 22 14.03 -9.33 -1.07
C ALA A 22 13.38 -8.66 0.15
N THR A 23 12.08 -8.42 0.10
CA THR A 23 11.30 -7.84 1.21
C THR A 23 11.36 -8.73 2.46
N ILE A 24 11.18 -10.03 2.32
CA ILE A 24 11.25 -10.98 3.45
C ILE A 24 12.67 -11.01 4.06
N ARG A 25 13.72 -10.96 3.25
CA ARG A 25 15.11 -10.92 3.74
C ARG A 25 15.38 -9.63 4.51
N ALA A 26 14.98 -8.48 3.95
CA ALA A 26 15.14 -7.18 4.60
C ALA A 26 14.38 -7.12 5.93
N ALA A 27 13.15 -7.64 5.98
CA ALA A 27 12.37 -7.70 7.22
C ALA A 27 13.03 -8.57 8.29
N LYS A 28 13.58 -9.72 7.93
CA LYS A 28 14.32 -10.60 8.86
C LYS A 28 15.60 -9.94 9.37
N GLN A 29 16.35 -9.25 8.50
CA GLN A 29 17.52 -8.49 8.90
C GLN A 29 17.11 -7.41 9.91
N ALA A 30 16.09 -6.61 9.60
CA ALA A 30 15.57 -5.60 10.52
C ALA A 30 15.20 -6.18 11.89
N GLN A 31 14.49 -7.31 11.92
CA GLN A 31 14.16 -8.01 13.17
C GLN A 31 15.39 -8.50 13.93
N ALA A 32 16.39 -9.06 13.25
CA ALA A 32 17.63 -9.50 13.89
C ALA A 32 18.44 -8.33 14.46
N HIS A 33 18.49 -7.20 13.73
CA HIS A 33 19.15 -5.98 14.19
C HIS A 33 18.46 -5.37 15.41
N ILE A 34 17.12 -5.38 15.46
CA ILE A 34 16.36 -4.98 16.66
C ILE A 34 16.65 -5.92 17.83
N ALA A 35 16.64 -7.24 17.60
CA ALA A 35 16.87 -8.23 18.63
C ALA A 35 18.29 -8.17 19.22
N ALA A 36 19.29 -7.76 18.43
CA ALA A 36 20.66 -7.53 18.87
C ALA A 36 20.85 -6.21 19.65
N GLY A 37 19.78 -5.46 19.93
CA GLY A 37 19.83 -4.18 20.64
C GLY A 37 20.12 -2.96 19.74
N GLY A 38 20.13 -3.16 18.42
CA GLY A 38 20.27 -2.09 17.42
C GLY A 38 18.98 -1.31 17.20
N LYS A 39 19.10 -0.06 16.78
CA LYS A 39 17.94 0.82 16.47
C LYS A 39 17.54 0.66 15.00
N VAL A 40 16.23 0.65 14.74
CA VAL A 40 15.64 0.54 13.39
C VAL A 40 16.13 1.64 12.43
N SER A 41 16.57 2.79 12.96
CA SER A 41 17.08 3.92 12.18
C SER A 41 18.40 3.66 11.44
N ASP A 42 19.13 2.61 11.76
CA ASP A 42 20.44 2.30 11.13
C ASP A 42 20.30 1.42 9.88
N LEU A 43 19.11 0.87 9.60
CA LEU A 43 18.90 0.04 8.43
C LEU A 43 18.59 0.86 7.18
N PRO A 44 19.14 0.47 6.02
CA PRO A 44 18.78 1.09 4.75
C PRO A 44 17.28 0.91 4.49
N PRO A 45 16.56 1.99 4.13
CA PRO A 45 15.13 1.91 3.84
C PRO A 45 14.90 0.92 2.68
N PRO A 46 13.88 0.05 2.77
CA PRO A 46 13.58 -0.88 1.69
C PRO A 46 13.30 -0.11 0.40
N PRO A 47 13.67 -0.67 -0.77
CA PRO A 47 13.43 -0.02 -2.05
C PRO A 47 11.93 0.28 -2.20
N PRO A 48 11.57 1.48 -2.70
CA PRO A 48 10.18 1.82 -2.92
C PRO A 48 9.59 0.84 -3.93
N SER A 49 8.52 0.16 -3.53
CA SER A 49 7.76 -0.70 -4.43
C SER A 49 7.19 0.16 -5.56
N ASP A 50 7.55 -0.20 -6.78
CA ASP A 50 7.08 0.49 -7.99
C ASP A 50 5.58 0.24 -8.15
N TYR A 51 4.80 1.27 -7.87
CA TYR A 51 3.34 1.27 -8.05
C TYR A 51 2.94 2.24 -9.17
N SER A 52 3.72 2.32 -10.24
CA SER A 52 3.44 3.26 -11.34
C SER A 52 2.05 3.04 -11.99
N ASP A 53 1.46 1.85 -11.83
CA ASP A 53 0.13 1.49 -12.38
C ASP A 53 -1.06 1.90 -11.49
N TYR A 54 -0.81 2.60 -10.38
CA TYR A 54 -1.85 2.87 -9.38
C TYR A 54 -2.57 4.18 -9.67
N VAL A 55 -3.88 4.10 -9.91
CA VAL A 55 -4.79 5.24 -10.10
C VAL A 55 -5.33 5.70 -8.75
N GLN A 56 -5.28 7.01 -8.50
CA GLN A 56 -5.86 7.63 -7.31
C GLN A 56 -7.33 7.94 -7.53
N CYS A 57 -8.20 7.52 -6.61
CA CYS A 57 -9.61 7.85 -6.64
C CYS A 57 -9.84 9.34 -6.27
N PRO A 58 -10.57 10.13 -7.08
CA PRO A 58 -10.85 11.54 -6.80
C PRO A 58 -11.83 11.76 -5.65
N HIS A 59 -12.55 10.73 -5.20
CA HIS A 59 -13.58 10.84 -4.16
C HIS A 59 -13.09 10.48 -2.75
N CYS A 60 -12.10 9.59 -2.63
CA CYS A 60 -11.59 9.11 -1.33
C CYS A 60 -10.06 9.12 -1.20
N ASN A 61 -9.35 9.58 -2.22
CA ASN A 61 -7.89 9.68 -2.31
C ASN A 61 -7.11 8.35 -2.08
N ARG A 62 -7.79 7.20 -2.08
CA ARG A 62 -7.14 5.89 -2.05
C ARG A 62 -6.57 5.54 -3.43
N ARG A 63 -5.45 4.81 -3.45
CA ARG A 63 -4.73 4.37 -4.65
C ARG A 63 -5.05 2.91 -4.93
N PHE A 64 -5.41 2.59 -6.17
CA PHE A 64 -5.80 1.25 -6.60
C PHE A 64 -5.12 0.91 -7.93
N ASN A 65 -4.92 -0.37 -8.24
CA ASN A 65 -4.52 -0.76 -9.60
C ASN A 65 -5.64 -0.39 -10.61
N THR A 66 -5.33 -0.30 -11.90
CA THR A 66 -6.26 0.14 -12.95
C THR A 66 -7.59 -0.63 -12.95
N ALA A 67 -7.56 -1.96 -12.82
CA ALA A 67 -8.75 -2.80 -12.84
C ALA A 67 -9.64 -2.61 -11.60
N ALA A 68 -9.02 -2.39 -10.44
CA ALA A 68 -9.71 -2.07 -9.21
C ALA A 68 -10.26 -0.65 -9.24
N ALA A 69 -9.52 0.32 -9.80
CA ALA A 69 -9.94 1.71 -9.94
C ALA A 69 -11.20 1.83 -10.81
N ASP A 70 -11.26 1.12 -11.94
CA ASP A 70 -12.42 1.10 -12.86
C ASP A 70 -13.72 0.70 -12.14
N ARG A 71 -13.66 -0.32 -11.28
CA ARG A 71 -14.80 -0.77 -10.46
C ARG A 71 -15.02 0.10 -9.23
N HIS A 72 -13.95 0.68 -8.67
CA HIS A 72 -13.98 1.45 -7.45
C HIS A 72 -14.55 2.85 -7.66
N ILE A 73 -14.09 3.59 -8.66
CA ILE A 73 -14.50 4.99 -8.91
C ILE A 73 -16.04 5.15 -8.98
N PRO A 74 -16.81 4.38 -9.78
CA PRO A 74 -18.26 4.55 -9.86
C PRO A 74 -18.98 4.18 -8.57
N ARG A 75 -18.47 3.20 -7.83
CA ARG A 75 -19.00 2.83 -6.50
C ARG A 75 -18.63 3.86 -5.44
N CYS A 76 -17.44 4.42 -5.54
CA CYS A 76 -16.91 5.39 -4.61
C CYS A 76 -17.57 6.77 -4.78
N ALA A 77 -18.01 7.10 -5.99
CA ALA A 77 -18.75 8.32 -6.28
C ALA A 77 -20.10 8.38 -5.54
N THR A 78 -20.78 7.23 -5.38
CA THR A 78 -22.07 7.15 -4.69
C THR A 78 -21.93 6.88 -3.19
N MET A 79 -20.80 6.33 -2.76
CA MET A 79 -20.48 6.16 -1.34
C MET A 79 -19.93 7.48 -0.78
N LEU A 80 -20.70 8.12 0.10
CA LEU A 80 -20.34 9.37 0.79
C LEU A 80 -19.16 9.13 1.75
N HIS A 81 -17.92 9.22 1.25
CA HIS A 81 -16.69 8.96 2.01
C HIS A 81 -16.28 10.09 2.98
N ASN A 82 -17.16 11.07 3.23
CA ASN A 82 -16.87 12.19 4.13
C ASN A 82 -18.02 12.52 5.08
N LYS A 83 -18.73 11.51 5.61
CA LYS A 83 -19.35 11.71 6.92
C LYS A 83 -18.22 11.53 7.94
N PRO A 84 -17.75 12.57 8.65
CA PRO A 84 -16.97 12.33 9.84
C PRO A 84 -17.83 11.40 10.72
N LYS A 85 -17.33 10.20 11.03
CA LYS A 85 -17.87 9.46 12.17
C LYS A 85 -17.73 10.44 13.33
N SER A 86 -18.85 10.91 13.87
CA SER A 86 -18.86 11.57 15.16
C SER A 86 -18.25 10.59 16.14
N VAL A 87 -16.94 10.71 16.34
CA VAL A 87 -16.23 10.06 17.42
C VAL A 87 -16.67 10.79 18.68
N SER A 88 -17.88 10.48 19.18
CA SER A 88 -18.11 10.50 20.62
C SER A 88 -17.16 9.44 21.18
N LYS A 89 -15.93 9.91 21.45
CA LYS A 89 -14.87 9.15 22.09
C LYS A 89 -15.47 8.42 23.28
N GLY A 90 -15.29 7.11 23.32
CA GLY A 90 -15.62 6.30 24.47
C GLY A 90 -14.96 6.91 25.71
N ALA A 91 -15.80 7.39 26.63
CA ALA A 91 -15.40 7.60 28.01
C ALA A 91 -15.13 6.21 28.60
N VAL A 92 -13.87 5.85 28.73
CA VAL A 92 -13.45 4.74 29.61
C VAL A 92 -13.66 5.23 31.04
N PRO A 93 -14.57 4.64 31.85
CA PRO A 93 -14.68 5.02 33.25
C PRO A 93 -13.48 4.46 34.02
N LYS A 94 -12.66 5.36 34.57
CA LYS A 94 -11.61 5.04 35.55
C LYS A 94 -12.32 4.49 36.80
N ARG A 95 -12.22 3.18 37.05
CA ARG A 95 -12.57 2.60 38.36
C ARG A 95 -11.53 3.08 39.38
N ARG A 96 -12.04 3.56 40.51
CA ARG A 96 -11.28 4.05 41.66
C ARG A 96 -11.27 2.99 42.75
#